data_AF-A0AAN8VQC6-F1
#
_entry.id   AF-A0AAN8VQC6-F1
#
_cell.length_a   1.000
_cell.length_b   1.000
_cell.length_c   1.000
_cell.angle_alpha   90.00
_cell.angle_beta   90.00
_cell.angle_gamma   90.00
#
_symmetry.space_group_name_H-M   'P 1'
#
loop_
_entity.id
_entity.type
_entity.pdbx_description
1 polymer ?
#
loop_
_entity_poly.entity_id
_entity_poly.type
_entity_poly.pdbx_seq_one_letter_code
_entity_poly.pdbx_strand_id
1 'polypeptide(L)'
;MAADLVIILLLLCCSPSSANLFVSLDCGATSTYQDAYGITWNPDNAYIQSGDTAHTADGATGAIQTLRHFKSRKKNCYSIPGEPGGKVLVRASFNYGNYDLNSSPPTIDLHFDGNYWTTVMTSLDEYNVYEVTYVPTGNNISVCVAQIYTNQFPFMSALEVRSLENNMYNQFNSSYALFLNQRSAFGVDPLSLPPPLRYGQYGYDQYDRIWDESGSTNWISVTSNASSVDVSQTADNPPQSVFEYAITTSDVSVDLSLPNILPSSSVPVYINMYFSEVSELDYTVDSRNFNLYIDDSTQPPLINAMEVFVVSDPLTAGTYANDVISITTASPGPFLISLAPFLI
;
A
#
# COMPACT_ATOMS: atom_id res chain seq x y z
N MET A 1 68.24 -8.65 12.40
CA MET A 1 67.13 -8.71 11.42
C MET A 1 65.86 -8.92 12.22
N ALA A 2 65.17 -7.85 12.56
CA ALA A 2 63.85 -7.90 13.18
C ALA A 2 62.88 -7.33 12.16
N ALA A 3 61.85 -8.10 11.82
CA ALA A 3 60.85 -7.75 10.83
C ALA A 3 59.77 -6.89 11.48
N ASP A 4 59.54 -5.70 10.93
CA ASP A 4 58.43 -4.84 11.30
C ASP A 4 57.11 -5.41 10.76
N LEU A 5 56.16 -5.63 11.67
CA LEU A 5 54.81 -6.09 11.37
C LEU A 5 53.92 -4.86 11.17
N VAL A 6 53.59 -4.54 9.91
CA VAL A 6 52.64 -3.48 9.56
C VAL A 6 51.20 -4.02 9.74
N ILE A 7 50.49 -3.50 10.74
CA ILE A 7 49.06 -3.76 10.93
C ILE A 7 48.28 -2.84 9.99
N ILE A 8 47.69 -3.42 8.93
CA ILE A 8 46.75 -2.73 8.05
C ILE A 8 45.38 -2.74 8.75
N LEU A 9 44.98 -1.59 9.29
CA LEU A 9 43.65 -1.38 9.83
C LEU A 9 42.67 -1.29 8.64
N LEU A 10 42.00 -2.41 8.34
CA LEU A 10 40.85 -2.44 7.43
C LEU A 10 39.74 -1.59 8.04
N LEU A 11 39.65 -0.32 7.63
CA LEU A 11 38.42 0.45 7.74
C LEU A 11 37.35 -0.31 6.96
N LEU A 12 36.47 -1.02 7.67
CA LEU A 12 35.16 -1.33 7.14
C LEU A 12 34.51 0.02 6.81
N CYS A 13 34.54 0.40 5.54
CA CYS A 13 33.55 1.31 5.01
C CYS A 13 32.20 0.63 5.23
N CYS A 14 31.54 1.00 6.32
CA CYS A 14 30.10 0.87 6.41
C CYS A 14 29.58 1.73 5.27
N SER A 15 29.24 1.11 4.14
CA SER A 15 28.34 1.73 3.17
C SER A 15 27.19 2.30 4.00
N PRO A 16 26.77 3.57 3.82
CA PRO A 16 25.52 3.99 4.43
C PRO A 16 24.49 2.96 3.97
N SER A 17 23.97 2.15 4.90
CA SER A 17 22.70 1.48 4.69
C SER A 17 21.78 2.62 4.29
N SER A 18 21.34 2.64 3.03
CA SER A 18 20.32 3.58 2.57
C SER A 18 19.26 3.60 3.66
N ALA A 19 19.15 4.71 4.39
CA ALA A 19 18.25 4.79 5.52
C ALA A 19 16.86 4.46 4.97
N ASN A 20 16.25 3.38 5.44
CA ASN A 20 14.93 2.97 4.98
C ASN A 20 13.98 4.16 5.18
N LEU A 21 13.38 4.65 4.10
CA LEU A 21 12.49 5.79 4.14
C LEU A 21 11.23 5.37 4.91
N PHE A 22 10.96 6.01 6.04
CA PHE A 22 9.78 5.76 6.86
C PHE A 22 9.26 7.11 7.37
N VAL A 23 8.40 7.74 6.58
CA VAL A 23 7.89 9.09 6.83
C VAL A 23 6.38 9.04 7.03
N SER A 24 5.88 9.54 8.16
CA SER A 24 4.45 9.77 8.38
C SER A 24 4.21 11.23 8.73
N LEU A 25 3.39 11.90 7.93
CA LEU A 25 3.04 13.30 8.08
C LEU A 25 1.56 13.42 8.43
N ASP A 26 1.27 14.10 9.55
CA ASP A 26 -0.06 14.55 9.91
C ASP A 26 -0.20 15.99 9.40
N CYS A 27 -0.97 16.16 8.33
CA CYS A 27 -1.08 17.41 7.62
C CYS A 27 -1.91 18.39 8.44
N GLY A 28 -1.27 19.35 9.08
CA GLY A 28 -1.95 20.31 9.96
C GLY A 28 -1.67 20.10 11.45
N ALA A 29 -0.97 19.04 11.83
CA ALA A 29 -0.46 18.88 13.18
C ALA A 29 0.55 19.98 13.54
N THR A 30 0.60 20.33 14.83
CA THR A 30 1.52 21.33 15.36
C THR A 30 2.69 20.73 16.14
N SER A 31 2.64 19.44 16.44
CA SER A 31 3.66 18.72 17.21
C SER A 31 3.74 17.26 16.78
N THR A 32 4.92 16.68 16.94
CA THR A 32 5.17 15.26 16.72
C THR A 32 4.53 14.41 17.82
N TYR A 33 3.96 13.27 17.46
CA TYR A 33 3.42 12.28 18.39
C TYR A 33 3.63 10.86 17.88
N GLN A 34 3.38 9.88 18.74
CA GLN A 34 3.41 8.46 18.39
C GLN A 34 2.00 7.87 18.57
N ASP A 35 1.54 7.11 17.58
CA ASP A 35 0.23 6.45 17.65
C ASP A 35 0.29 5.09 18.36
N ALA A 36 -0.86 4.41 18.43
CA ALA A 36 -0.98 3.09 19.04
C ALA A 36 -0.19 1.98 18.31
N TYR A 37 0.16 2.20 17.04
CA TYR A 37 0.99 1.31 16.23
C TYR A 37 2.49 1.57 16.41
N GLY A 38 2.85 2.57 17.22
CA GLY A 38 4.24 2.98 17.40
C GLY A 38 4.78 3.83 16.23
N ILE A 39 3.93 4.28 15.32
CA ILE A 39 4.31 5.14 14.19
C ILE A 39 4.47 6.57 14.70
N THR A 40 5.61 7.18 14.37
CA THR A 40 5.87 8.59 14.69
C THR A 40 5.30 9.49 13.60
N TRP A 41 4.27 10.25 13.94
CA TRP A 41 3.62 11.24 13.09
C TRP A 41 4.24 12.61 13.30
N ASN A 42 4.68 13.25 12.21
CA ASN A 42 5.32 14.56 12.24
C ASN A 42 4.45 15.64 11.57
N PRO A 43 4.59 16.91 11.98
CA PRO A 43 4.06 18.04 11.22
C PRO A 43 4.60 18.09 9.79
N ASP A 44 3.77 18.56 8.87
CA ASP A 44 4.04 18.53 7.44
C ASP A 44 4.74 19.81 6.89
N ASN A 45 4.90 20.85 7.73
CA ASN A 45 5.41 22.17 7.33
C ASN A 45 6.76 22.15 6.60
N ALA A 46 7.64 21.19 6.90
CA ALA A 46 8.95 21.08 6.26
C ALA A 46 8.87 20.60 4.80
N TYR A 47 7.75 20.01 4.39
CA TYR A 47 7.60 19.32 3.12
C TYR A 47 6.66 20.04 2.13
N ILE A 48 6.02 21.14 2.55
CA ILE A 48 5.05 21.90 1.76
C ILE A 48 5.25 23.41 1.94
N GLN A 49 5.06 24.19 0.87
CA GLN A 49 5.38 25.62 0.87
C GLN A 49 4.21 26.55 1.22
N SER A 50 2.97 26.05 1.23
CA SER A 50 1.76 26.86 1.35
C SER A 50 0.62 26.05 1.94
N GLY A 51 -0.54 26.70 2.13
CA GLY A 51 -1.75 26.08 2.64
C GLY A 51 -1.96 26.39 4.11
N ASP A 52 -3.23 26.40 4.51
CA ASP A 52 -3.67 26.68 5.86
C ASP A 52 -4.10 25.38 6.55
N THR A 53 -4.04 25.34 7.87
CA THR A 53 -4.36 24.13 8.66
C THR A 53 -5.74 24.25 9.28
N ALA A 54 -6.49 23.15 9.38
CA ALA A 54 -7.80 23.11 10.03
C ALA A 54 -7.98 21.80 10.80
N HIS A 55 -8.89 21.81 11.78
CA HIS A 55 -9.39 20.60 12.41
C HIS A 55 -10.70 20.19 11.75
N THR A 56 -10.94 18.89 11.66
CA THR A 56 -12.23 18.37 11.23
C THR A 56 -13.29 18.59 12.32
N ALA A 57 -14.54 18.71 11.90
CA ALA A 57 -15.70 18.93 12.77
C ALA A 57 -16.49 17.63 13.07
N ASP A 58 -16.09 16.52 12.48
CA ASP A 58 -16.72 15.19 12.57
C ASP A 58 -16.28 14.39 13.81
N GLY A 59 -15.31 14.88 14.58
CA GLY A 59 -14.78 14.17 15.75
C GLY A 59 -13.82 13.03 15.39
N ALA A 60 -13.24 13.04 14.18
CA ALA A 60 -12.16 12.12 13.81
C ALA A 60 -10.97 12.24 14.77
N THR A 61 -10.14 11.19 14.80
CA THR A 61 -8.97 11.10 15.69
C THR A 61 -7.71 10.73 14.92
N GLY A 62 -6.54 10.89 15.54
CA GLY A 62 -5.25 10.59 14.91
C GLY A 62 -4.95 11.49 13.72
N ALA A 63 -4.21 10.97 12.73
CA ALA A 63 -3.72 11.76 11.60
C ALA A 63 -4.79 12.23 10.59
N ILE A 64 -6.07 11.92 10.84
CA ILE A 64 -7.20 12.38 10.01
C ILE A 64 -8.09 13.40 10.73
N GLN A 65 -7.74 13.81 11.95
CA GLN A 65 -8.46 14.86 12.70
C GLN A 65 -8.03 16.28 12.29
N THR A 66 -6.88 16.40 11.61
CA THR A 66 -6.41 17.66 11.04
C THR A 66 -6.18 17.52 9.54
N LEU A 67 -6.17 18.65 8.85
CA LEU A 67 -5.86 18.73 7.43
C LEU A 67 -5.14 20.03 7.09
N ARG A 68 -4.39 19.99 5.99
CA ARG A 68 -3.90 21.19 5.29
C ARG A 68 -4.70 21.39 4.01
N HIS A 69 -5.26 22.58 3.84
CA HIS A 69 -6.07 22.96 2.69
C HIS A 69 -5.47 24.15 1.92
N PHE A 70 -5.79 24.23 0.62
CA PHE A 70 -5.12 25.14 -0.30
C PHE A 70 -6.13 25.97 -1.11
N LYS A 71 -6.31 27.24 -0.69
CA LYS A 71 -7.21 28.18 -1.36
C LYS A 71 -6.56 29.00 -2.47
N SER A 72 -5.26 29.26 -2.36
CA SER A 72 -4.56 30.23 -3.23
C SER A 72 -4.03 29.64 -4.53
N ARG A 73 -3.61 28.36 -4.52
CA ARG A 73 -2.97 27.70 -5.68
C ARG A 73 -3.80 26.52 -6.12
N LYS A 74 -3.91 26.33 -7.44
CA LYS A 74 -4.64 25.22 -8.03
C LYS A 74 -3.92 23.88 -7.89
N LYS A 75 -2.59 23.85 -7.78
CA LYS A 75 -1.81 22.62 -7.56
C LYS A 75 -0.78 22.86 -6.46
N ASN A 76 -0.73 21.96 -5.49
CA ASN A 76 0.14 22.06 -4.32
C ASN A 76 0.80 20.70 -4.11
N CYS A 77 2.13 20.69 -3.96
CA CYS A 77 2.93 19.48 -3.97
C CYS A 77 3.78 19.40 -2.71
N TYR A 78 3.63 18.30 -1.98
CA TYR A 78 4.62 17.88 -1.01
C TYR A 78 5.90 17.44 -1.72
N SER A 79 7.04 17.61 -1.07
CA SER A 79 8.35 17.21 -1.56
C SER A 79 9.11 16.50 -0.44
N ILE A 80 9.11 15.17 -0.48
CA ILE A 80 9.72 14.30 0.52
C ILE A 80 11.09 13.84 0.00
N PRO A 81 12.19 14.02 0.75
CA PRO A 81 13.48 13.45 0.37
C PRO A 81 13.39 11.94 0.20
N GLY A 82 13.94 11.43 -0.90
CA GLY A 82 13.99 10.01 -1.23
C GLY A 82 15.22 9.70 -2.06
N GLU A 83 15.29 8.49 -2.59
CA GLU A 83 16.41 8.06 -3.44
C GLU A 83 15.85 7.47 -4.74
N PRO A 84 16.46 7.78 -5.90
CA PRO A 84 16.02 7.22 -7.17
C PRO A 84 16.31 5.71 -7.23
N GLY A 85 15.44 4.97 -7.91
CA GLY A 85 15.60 3.54 -8.16
C GLY A 85 15.18 2.62 -7.01
N GLY A 86 15.02 3.12 -5.78
CA GLY A 86 14.46 2.36 -4.67
C GLY A 86 12.94 2.25 -4.79
N LYS A 87 12.35 1.08 -4.58
CA LYS A 87 10.89 0.93 -4.62
C LYS A 87 10.27 1.58 -3.38
N VAL A 88 9.18 2.32 -3.58
CA VAL A 88 8.45 2.98 -2.49
C VAL A 88 6.96 2.69 -2.54
N LEU A 89 6.35 2.70 -1.37
CA LEU A 89 4.91 2.78 -1.16
C LEU A 89 4.59 4.18 -0.64
N VAL A 90 3.64 4.85 -1.29
CA VAL A 90 3.12 6.16 -0.89
C VAL A 90 1.64 6.03 -0.59
N ARG A 91 1.20 6.53 0.57
CA ARG A 91 -0.21 6.52 0.99
C ARG A 91 -0.67 7.93 1.34
N ALA A 92 -1.77 8.37 0.75
CA ALA A 92 -2.37 9.68 1.02
C ALA A 92 -3.81 9.52 1.54
N SER A 93 -4.12 10.22 2.62
CA SER A 93 -5.45 10.16 3.27
C SER A 93 -6.15 11.52 3.22
N PHE A 94 -7.47 11.45 3.04
CA PHE A 94 -8.34 12.61 2.85
C PHE A 94 -9.59 12.47 3.70
N ASN A 95 -9.63 13.17 4.84
CA ASN A 95 -10.85 13.37 5.62
C ASN A 95 -11.30 14.83 5.50
N TYR A 96 -12.41 15.08 4.81
CA TYR A 96 -12.97 16.44 4.73
C TYR A 96 -13.53 16.85 6.09
N GLY A 97 -14.25 15.94 6.75
CA GLY A 97 -14.82 16.10 8.09
C GLY A 97 -15.52 17.44 8.33
N ASN A 98 -16.07 18.06 7.27
CA ASN A 98 -16.70 19.37 7.28
C ASN A 98 -15.88 20.49 7.98
N TYR A 99 -14.56 20.51 7.81
CA TYR A 99 -13.66 21.45 8.50
C TYR A 99 -13.99 22.94 8.32
N ASP A 100 -14.66 23.29 7.21
CA ASP A 100 -15.04 24.66 6.86
C ASP A 100 -16.53 24.97 7.10
N LEU A 101 -17.28 24.01 7.65
CA LEU A 101 -18.71 24.11 7.98
C LEU A 101 -19.63 24.39 6.78
N ASN A 102 -19.18 24.12 5.56
CA ASN A 102 -19.95 24.37 4.33
C ASN A 102 -20.75 23.17 3.85
N SER A 103 -20.52 21.98 4.41
CA SER A 103 -21.13 20.72 3.99
C SER A 103 -20.99 20.46 2.48
N SER A 104 -19.86 20.86 1.89
CA SER A 104 -19.62 20.78 0.45
C SER A 104 -18.25 20.15 0.19
N PRO A 105 -18.16 18.81 0.28
CA PRO A 105 -16.90 18.09 0.07
C PRO A 105 -16.36 18.33 -1.35
N PRO A 106 -15.06 18.65 -1.52
CA PRO A 106 -14.48 18.91 -2.83
C PRO A 106 -14.10 17.62 -3.58
N THR A 107 -14.09 17.70 -4.91
CA THR A 107 -13.49 16.71 -5.81
C THR A 107 -12.18 17.25 -6.36
N ILE A 108 -11.09 16.49 -6.20
CA ILE A 108 -9.73 16.97 -6.43
C ILE A 108 -8.88 15.90 -7.11
N ASP A 109 -7.88 16.29 -7.88
CA ASP A 109 -6.95 15.34 -8.50
C ASP A 109 -5.74 15.10 -7.59
N LEU A 110 -5.31 13.85 -7.52
CA LEU A 110 -4.10 13.41 -6.84
C LEU A 110 -3.05 12.99 -7.87
N HIS A 111 -1.81 13.38 -7.64
CA HIS A 111 -0.66 13.09 -8.50
C HIS A 111 0.54 12.65 -7.66
N PHE A 112 1.41 11.84 -8.25
CA PHE A 112 2.73 11.50 -7.70
C PHE A 112 3.80 11.68 -8.78
N ASP A 113 4.93 12.30 -8.46
CA ASP A 113 6.07 12.55 -9.36
C ASP A 113 5.67 13.08 -10.76
N GLY A 114 4.67 13.96 -10.79
CA GLY A 114 4.14 14.55 -12.02
C GLY A 114 3.13 13.68 -12.79
N ASN A 115 2.97 12.41 -12.43
CA ASN A 115 2.01 11.48 -13.01
C ASN A 115 0.63 11.61 -12.34
N TYR A 116 -0.43 11.38 -13.11
CA TYR A 116 -1.78 11.30 -12.57
C TYR A 116 -1.92 10.02 -11.73
N TRP A 117 -2.52 10.15 -10.56
CA TRP A 117 -2.81 9.04 -9.67
C TRP A 117 -4.29 8.67 -9.77
N THR A 118 -5.16 9.59 -9.37
CA THR A 118 -6.61 9.38 -9.29
C THR A 118 -7.34 10.70 -9.04
N THR A 119 -8.66 10.71 -9.24
CA THR A 119 -9.55 11.77 -8.77
C THR A 119 -10.13 11.34 -7.43
N VAL A 120 -9.86 12.12 -6.40
CA VAL A 120 -10.38 11.95 -5.04
C VAL A 120 -11.77 12.58 -4.96
N MET A 121 -12.79 11.75 -4.81
CA MET A 121 -14.16 12.16 -4.53
C MET A 121 -14.39 12.10 -3.03
N THR A 122 -14.27 13.23 -2.33
CA THR A 122 -14.47 13.28 -0.88
C THR A 122 -15.96 13.30 -0.51
N SER A 123 -16.27 12.94 0.73
CA SER A 123 -17.64 12.95 1.27
C SER A 123 -17.68 13.67 2.63
N LEU A 124 -18.87 13.76 3.23
CA LEU A 124 -19.03 14.37 4.56
C LEU A 124 -18.61 13.46 5.70
N ASP A 125 -18.86 12.16 5.54
CA ASP A 125 -18.88 11.20 6.65
C ASP A 125 -17.84 10.09 6.49
N GLU A 126 -17.09 10.08 5.37
CA GLU A 126 -16.06 9.08 5.09
C GLU A 126 -14.74 9.74 4.73
N TYR A 127 -13.65 9.12 5.18
CA TYR A 127 -12.31 9.46 4.73
C TYR A 127 -11.89 8.51 3.61
N ASN A 128 -11.06 9.00 2.70
CA ASN A 128 -10.53 8.22 1.59
C ASN A 128 -9.02 8.00 1.78
N VAL A 129 -8.54 6.81 1.41
CA VAL A 129 -7.13 6.45 1.45
C VAL A 129 -6.74 5.91 0.08
N TYR A 130 -5.63 6.40 -0.46
CA TYR A 130 -5.07 5.91 -1.71
C TYR A 130 -3.63 5.49 -1.47
N GLU A 131 -3.26 4.33 -2.01
CA GLU A 131 -1.90 3.81 -1.95
C GLU A 131 -1.34 3.51 -3.34
N VAL A 132 -0.09 3.91 -3.58
CA VAL A 132 0.65 3.64 -4.82
C VAL A 132 2.01 3.07 -4.50
N THR A 133 2.39 2.01 -5.21
CA THR A 133 3.73 1.44 -5.18
C THR A 133 4.42 1.69 -6.53
N TYR A 134 5.60 2.30 -6.51
CA TYR A 134 6.35 2.62 -7.73
C TYR A 134 7.85 2.81 -7.45
N VAL A 135 8.62 3.06 -8.52
CA VAL A 135 10.06 3.35 -8.44
C VAL A 135 10.29 4.82 -8.77
N PRO A 136 10.66 5.68 -7.81
CA PRO A 136 10.98 7.08 -8.06
C PRO A 136 12.21 7.21 -8.95
N THR A 137 12.20 8.23 -9.81
CA THR A 137 13.32 8.55 -10.71
C THR A 137 14.14 9.76 -10.24
N GLY A 138 13.60 10.55 -9.31
CA GLY A 138 14.24 11.71 -8.72
C GLY A 138 14.66 11.49 -7.27
N ASN A 139 15.40 12.46 -6.73
CA ASN A 139 15.85 12.47 -5.32
C ASN A 139 14.76 12.91 -4.34
N ASN A 140 13.60 13.33 -4.87
CA ASN A 140 12.46 13.73 -4.07
C ASN A 140 11.23 13.02 -4.61
N ILE A 141 10.41 12.52 -3.69
CA ILE A 141 9.07 12.03 -3.95
C ILE A 141 8.12 13.21 -3.85
N SER A 142 7.44 13.53 -4.93
CA SER A 142 6.46 14.60 -5.01
C SER A 142 5.05 14.03 -4.99
N VAL A 143 4.22 14.53 -4.09
CA VAL A 143 2.80 14.15 -4.01
C VAL A 143 1.96 15.42 -4.07
N CYS A 144 1.12 15.55 -5.09
CA CYS A 144 0.39 16.78 -5.34
C CYS A 144 -1.12 16.59 -5.31
N VAL A 145 -1.80 17.59 -4.76
CA VAL A 145 -3.25 17.75 -4.87
C VAL A 145 -3.57 18.92 -5.78
N ALA A 146 -4.55 18.73 -6.69
CA ALA A 146 -4.92 19.70 -7.70
C ALA A 146 -6.44 19.96 -7.74
N GLN A 147 -6.79 21.23 -7.93
CA GLN A 147 -8.16 21.71 -8.03
C GLN A 147 -8.73 21.41 -9.41
N ILE A 148 -9.88 20.74 -9.44
CA ILE A 148 -10.63 20.47 -10.67
C ILE A 148 -11.65 21.60 -10.90
N TYR A 149 -12.48 21.88 -9.90
CA TYR A 149 -13.58 22.85 -10.00
C TYR A 149 -13.29 24.13 -9.20
N THR A 150 -13.74 25.28 -9.73
CA THR A 150 -13.69 26.56 -9.02
C THR A 150 -14.42 26.45 -7.68
N ASN A 151 -13.83 27.00 -6.61
CA ASN A 151 -14.34 26.98 -5.24
C ASN A 151 -14.38 25.60 -4.56
N GLN A 152 -13.82 24.56 -5.18
CA GLN A 152 -13.52 23.30 -4.51
C GLN A 152 -12.02 23.26 -4.21
N PHE A 153 -11.66 23.38 -2.94
CA PHE A 153 -10.27 23.59 -2.54
C PHE A 153 -9.57 22.26 -2.21
N PRO A 154 -8.40 21.98 -2.82
CA PRO A 154 -7.60 20.82 -2.46
C PRO A 154 -7.20 20.81 -1.00
N PHE A 155 -7.11 19.61 -0.43
CA PHE A 155 -6.59 19.39 0.91
C PHE A 155 -5.95 18.00 1.01
N MET A 156 -5.23 17.76 2.10
CA MET A 156 -4.69 16.45 2.48
C MET A 156 -4.68 16.35 4.00
N SER A 157 -5.01 15.19 4.55
CA SER A 157 -5.04 14.94 6.00
C SER A 157 -3.79 14.20 6.48
N ALA A 158 -3.33 13.20 5.72
CA ALA A 158 -2.12 12.45 6.06
C ALA A 158 -1.34 12.06 4.80
N LEU A 159 -0.01 11.95 4.96
CA LEU A 159 0.88 11.44 3.92
C LEU A 159 1.93 10.51 4.52
N GLU A 160 2.03 9.30 3.97
CA GLU A 160 2.95 8.27 4.42
C GLU A 160 3.81 7.80 3.26
N VAL A 161 5.11 7.60 3.51
CA VAL A 161 6.06 7.07 2.54
C VAL A 161 6.90 5.98 3.20
N ARG A 162 7.01 4.82 2.52
CA ARG A 162 7.75 3.64 2.97
C ARG A 162 8.68 3.17 1.86
N SER A 163 9.94 2.91 2.20
CA SER A 163 10.81 2.10 1.33
C SER A 163 10.36 0.64 1.36
N LEU A 164 10.35 0.01 0.20
CA LEU A 164 10.14 -1.42 0.03
C LEU A 164 11.45 -2.09 -0.38
N GLU A 165 11.56 -3.41 -0.16
CA GLU A 165 12.68 -4.17 -0.73
C GLU A 165 12.60 -4.19 -2.27
N ASN A 166 13.76 -4.17 -2.92
CA ASN A 166 13.86 -4.05 -4.37
C ASN A 166 13.21 -5.24 -5.12
N ASN A 167 13.19 -6.43 -4.51
CA ASN A 167 12.59 -7.64 -5.06
C ASN A 167 11.07 -7.74 -4.85
N MET A 168 10.45 -6.89 -4.02
CA MET A 168 8.99 -6.87 -3.87
C MET A 168 8.33 -6.40 -5.16
N TYR A 169 7.27 -7.04 -5.60
CA TYR A 169 6.53 -6.75 -6.82
C TYR A 169 7.44 -6.73 -8.07
N ASN A 170 8.47 -7.59 -8.11
CA ASN A 170 9.48 -7.63 -9.18
C ASN A 170 8.96 -8.15 -10.53
N GLN A 171 7.76 -8.74 -10.55
CA GLN A 171 7.08 -9.17 -11.78
C GLN A 171 6.67 -7.97 -12.64
N PHE A 172 6.72 -6.78 -12.08
CA PHE A 172 6.28 -5.55 -12.71
C PHE A 172 7.45 -4.65 -13.10
N ASN A 173 7.34 -4.05 -14.29
CA ASN A 173 8.34 -3.14 -14.82
C ASN A 173 8.29 -1.79 -14.07
N SER A 174 9.46 -1.27 -13.66
CA SER A 174 9.62 0.03 -13.01
C SER A 174 9.10 1.23 -13.80
N SER A 175 8.81 1.06 -15.10
CA SER A 175 8.14 2.06 -15.94
C SER A 175 6.66 2.25 -15.61
N TYR A 176 6.10 1.56 -14.62
CA TYR A 176 4.70 1.62 -14.26
C TYR A 176 4.55 1.73 -12.74
N ALA A 177 3.35 2.09 -12.28
CA ALA A 177 2.97 2.12 -10.87
C ALA A 177 1.83 1.13 -10.57
N LEU A 178 1.78 0.63 -9.34
CA LEU A 178 0.73 -0.22 -8.82
C LEU A 178 -0.15 0.61 -7.89
N PHE A 179 -1.40 0.87 -8.28
CA PHE A 179 -2.39 1.49 -7.43
C PHE A 179 -3.10 0.41 -6.62
N LEU A 180 -3.01 0.46 -5.30
CA LEU A 180 -3.70 -0.51 -4.46
C LEU A 180 -5.21 -0.35 -4.65
N ASN A 181 -5.88 -1.46 -4.97
CA ASN A 181 -7.33 -1.56 -4.94
C ASN A 181 -7.79 -2.17 -3.61
N GLN A 182 -7.18 -3.29 -3.21
CA GLN A 182 -7.47 -3.94 -1.94
C GLN A 182 -6.27 -4.73 -1.42
N ARG A 183 -6.10 -4.78 -0.10
CA ARG A 183 -5.21 -5.70 0.60
C ARG A 183 -5.95 -6.31 1.78
N SER A 184 -6.23 -7.62 1.70
CA SER A 184 -7.05 -8.33 2.68
C SER A 184 -6.27 -9.42 3.39
N ALA A 185 -6.45 -9.50 4.71
CA ALA A 185 -6.15 -10.67 5.52
C ALA A 185 -7.48 -11.38 5.86
N PHE A 186 -7.60 -12.63 5.45
CA PHE A 186 -8.83 -13.42 5.59
C PHE A 186 -8.82 -14.27 6.85
N GLY A 187 -10.00 -14.40 7.46
CA GLY A 187 -10.20 -15.32 8.58
C GLY A 187 -9.58 -14.86 9.90
N VAL A 188 -8.96 -13.68 9.93
CA VAL A 188 -8.41 -13.05 11.14
C VAL A 188 -9.51 -12.94 12.19
N ASP A 189 -9.24 -13.43 13.40
CA ASP A 189 -10.11 -13.24 14.55
C ASP A 189 -9.81 -11.87 15.20
N PRO A 190 -10.73 -10.89 15.15
CA PRO A 190 -10.49 -9.53 15.65
C PRO A 190 -10.25 -9.46 17.16
N LEU A 191 -10.67 -10.50 17.91
CA LEU A 191 -10.39 -10.60 19.35
C LEU A 191 -8.95 -11.03 19.64
N SER A 192 -8.36 -11.81 18.74
CA SER A 192 -7.01 -12.34 18.87
C SER A 192 -5.97 -11.39 18.27
N LEU A 193 -6.29 -10.78 17.11
CA LEU A 193 -5.46 -9.78 16.44
C LEU A 193 -6.34 -8.59 16.00
N PRO A 194 -6.26 -7.45 16.71
CA PRO A 194 -7.04 -6.27 16.36
C PRO A 194 -6.66 -5.75 14.96
N PRO A 195 -7.61 -5.65 14.02
CA PRO A 195 -7.35 -5.13 12.68
C PRO A 195 -7.29 -3.59 12.66
N PRO A 196 -6.70 -3.00 11.60
CA PRO A 196 -6.00 -3.70 10.52
C PRO A 196 -4.62 -4.21 10.96
N LEU A 197 -4.15 -5.30 10.35
CA LEU A 197 -2.77 -5.74 10.56
C LEU A 197 -1.84 -4.75 9.84
N ARG A 198 -0.86 -4.22 10.57
CA ARG A 198 0.00 -3.13 10.10
C ARG A 198 1.38 -3.20 10.76
N TYR A 199 2.16 -2.13 10.68
CA TYR A 199 3.39 -1.95 11.45
C TYR A 199 3.09 -1.92 12.95
N GLY A 200 4.05 -2.40 13.76
CA GLY A 200 3.96 -2.36 15.23
C GLY A 200 3.52 -3.68 15.88
N GLN A 201 3.01 -3.56 17.11
CA GLN A 201 2.97 -4.64 18.11
C GLN A 201 2.13 -5.87 17.75
N TYR A 202 1.21 -5.77 16.78
CA TYR A 202 0.30 -6.85 16.39
C TYR A 202 0.41 -7.10 14.88
N GLY A 203 1.13 -8.15 14.49
CA GLY A 203 1.20 -8.61 13.09
C GLY A 203 2.32 -8.03 12.21
N TYR A 204 3.24 -7.23 12.75
CA TYR A 204 4.51 -6.76 12.18
C TYR A 204 4.66 -6.86 10.64
N ASP A 205 3.93 -6.05 9.88
CA ASP A 205 4.37 -5.74 8.51
C ASP A 205 5.47 -4.67 8.58
N GLN A 206 6.72 -5.07 8.36
CA GLN A 206 7.89 -4.16 8.42
C GLN A 206 7.83 -3.03 7.37
N TYR A 207 7.01 -3.19 6.33
CA TYR A 207 6.79 -2.21 5.27
C TYR A 207 5.55 -1.35 5.50
N ASP A 208 4.85 -1.58 6.62
CA ASP A 208 3.71 -0.78 7.04
C ASP A 208 2.56 -0.77 6.02
N ARG A 209 2.41 -1.87 5.29
CA ARG A 209 1.19 -2.16 4.52
C ARG A 209 0.04 -2.42 5.48
N ILE A 210 -1.14 -1.91 5.13
CA ILE A 210 -2.38 -2.14 5.86
C ILE A 210 -3.04 -3.38 5.25
N TRP A 211 -3.23 -4.43 6.05
CA TRP A 211 -4.03 -5.59 5.69
C TRP A 211 -5.36 -5.53 6.41
N ASP A 212 -6.41 -5.28 5.64
CA ASP A 212 -7.76 -5.15 6.15
C ASP A 212 -8.39 -6.52 6.38
N GLU A 213 -9.21 -6.63 7.41
CA GLU A 213 -10.03 -7.82 7.58
C GLU A 213 -11.06 -7.92 6.45
N SER A 214 -11.44 -9.15 6.11
CA SER A 214 -12.52 -9.39 5.18
C SER A 214 -13.32 -10.60 5.63
N GLY A 215 -14.64 -10.46 5.62
CA GLY A 215 -15.56 -11.49 6.09
C GLY A 215 -16.79 -11.64 5.19
N SER A 216 -17.39 -12.83 5.22
CA SER A 216 -18.66 -13.15 4.57
C SER A 216 -19.37 -14.22 5.38
N THR A 217 -20.70 -14.25 5.33
CA THR A 217 -21.52 -15.23 6.06
C THR A 217 -21.29 -16.67 5.61
N ASN A 218 -20.76 -16.87 4.40
CA ASN A 218 -20.49 -18.18 3.82
C ASN A 218 -19.05 -18.66 4.03
N TRP A 219 -18.21 -17.83 4.66
CA TRP A 219 -16.83 -18.19 4.95
C TRP A 219 -16.72 -18.77 6.35
N ILE A 220 -15.87 -19.79 6.46
CA ILE A 220 -15.47 -20.40 7.72
C ILE A 220 -14.01 -20.01 7.95
N SER A 221 -13.76 -19.26 9.00
CA SER A 221 -12.39 -18.96 9.45
C SER A 221 -11.75 -20.21 10.03
N VAL A 222 -10.51 -20.47 9.64
CA VAL A 222 -9.67 -21.56 10.15
C VAL A 222 -8.38 -20.96 10.66
N THR A 223 -7.98 -21.36 11.87
CA THR A 223 -6.74 -20.91 12.50
C THR A 223 -5.72 -22.04 12.50
N SER A 224 -4.46 -21.69 12.23
CA SER A 224 -3.34 -22.62 12.29
C SER A 224 -3.05 -23.05 13.73
N ASN A 225 -2.79 -24.34 13.94
CA ASN A 225 -2.27 -24.86 15.20
C ASN A 225 -0.74 -24.78 15.29
N ALA A 226 -0.06 -24.37 14.21
CA ALA A 226 1.39 -24.29 14.18
C ALA A 226 1.91 -23.15 15.08
N SER A 227 3.02 -23.39 15.78
CA SER A 227 3.67 -22.37 16.62
C SER A 227 4.26 -21.20 15.83
N SER A 228 4.55 -21.41 14.54
CA SER A 228 5.06 -20.41 13.61
C SER A 228 4.88 -20.88 12.17
N VAL A 229 4.73 -19.94 11.23
CA VAL A 229 4.72 -20.20 9.79
C VAL A 229 6.01 -19.67 9.18
N ASP A 230 6.73 -20.52 8.42
CA ASP A 230 7.91 -20.07 7.68
C ASP A 230 7.48 -19.33 6.41
N VAL A 231 7.72 -18.02 6.39
CA VAL A 231 7.41 -17.12 5.26
C VAL A 231 8.65 -16.65 4.51
N SER A 232 9.83 -17.21 4.83
CA SER A 232 11.13 -16.74 4.30
C SER A 232 11.28 -16.86 2.78
N GLN A 233 10.51 -17.75 2.16
CA GLN A 233 10.50 -17.97 0.71
C GLN A 233 9.28 -17.36 0.02
N THR A 234 8.41 -16.67 0.76
CA THR A 234 7.20 -16.08 0.21
C THR A 234 7.53 -14.80 -0.53
N ALA A 235 7.09 -14.71 -1.79
CA ALA A 235 7.23 -13.49 -2.58
C ALA A 235 6.55 -12.30 -1.88
N ASP A 236 7.10 -11.10 -2.08
CA ASP A 236 6.55 -9.84 -1.57
C ASP A 236 6.47 -9.72 -0.05
N ASN A 237 7.13 -10.63 0.68
CA ASN A 237 7.34 -10.59 2.13
C ASN A 237 6.08 -10.20 2.96
N PRO A 238 4.90 -10.82 2.75
CA PRO A 238 3.74 -10.61 3.63
C PRO A 238 4.08 -10.94 5.10
N PRO A 239 3.41 -10.29 6.07
CA PRO A 239 3.64 -10.57 7.48
C PRO A 239 3.24 -12.01 7.83
N GLN A 240 3.96 -12.63 8.75
CA GLN A 240 3.68 -14.00 9.20
C GLN A 240 2.26 -14.17 9.72
N SER A 241 1.73 -13.15 10.43
CA SER A 241 0.38 -13.18 11.02
C SER A 241 -0.73 -13.36 9.99
N VAL A 242 -0.50 -13.00 8.73
CA VAL A 242 -1.47 -13.24 7.65
C VAL A 242 -1.66 -14.74 7.41
N PHE A 243 -0.64 -15.57 7.66
CA PHE A 243 -0.69 -17.02 7.44
C PHE A 243 -1.20 -17.81 8.64
N GLU A 244 -1.46 -17.16 9.77
CA GLU A 244 -2.02 -17.81 10.96
C GLU A 244 -3.52 -18.11 10.78
N TYR A 245 -4.17 -17.43 9.83
CA TYR A 245 -5.61 -17.51 9.58
C TYR A 245 -5.89 -17.71 8.10
N ALA A 246 -6.90 -18.50 7.78
CA ALA A 246 -7.43 -18.67 6.44
C ALA A 246 -8.96 -18.71 6.46
N ILE A 247 -9.59 -18.61 5.29
CA ILE A 247 -11.00 -18.93 5.10
C ILE A 247 -11.16 -20.17 4.22
N THR A 248 -12.21 -20.94 4.49
CA THR A 248 -12.71 -22.07 3.69
C THR A 248 -14.24 -22.01 3.63
N THR A 249 -14.88 -22.95 2.92
CA THR A 249 -16.33 -23.16 2.98
C THR A 249 -16.67 -24.42 3.76
N SER A 250 -17.96 -24.65 3.99
CA SER A 250 -18.47 -25.79 4.78
C SER A 250 -18.26 -27.15 4.13
N ASP A 251 -18.14 -27.21 2.79
CA ASP A 251 -18.07 -28.46 2.03
C ASP A 251 -17.33 -28.25 0.71
N VAL A 252 -16.73 -29.32 0.17
CA VAL A 252 -16.03 -29.31 -1.12
C VAL A 252 -16.91 -28.97 -2.32
N SER A 253 -18.22 -29.11 -2.19
CA SER A 253 -19.23 -28.75 -3.19
C SER A 253 -19.65 -27.28 -3.16
N VAL A 254 -19.12 -26.49 -2.22
CA VAL A 254 -19.43 -25.06 -2.08
C VAL A 254 -18.23 -24.23 -2.52
N ASP A 255 -18.45 -23.44 -3.56
CA ASP A 255 -17.49 -22.52 -4.12
C ASP A 255 -17.14 -21.40 -3.12
N LEU A 256 -15.85 -21.10 -2.96
CA LEU A 256 -15.43 -19.91 -2.22
C LEU A 256 -15.45 -18.69 -3.14
N SER A 257 -16.52 -17.90 -3.05
CA SER A 257 -16.61 -16.63 -3.76
C SER A 257 -16.00 -15.51 -2.92
N LEU A 258 -15.03 -14.80 -3.50
CA LEU A 258 -14.50 -13.55 -2.97
C LEU A 258 -15.35 -12.36 -3.47
N PRO A 259 -15.40 -11.22 -2.76
CA PRO A 259 -16.11 -10.04 -3.21
C PRO A 259 -15.53 -9.58 -4.55
N ASN A 260 -16.39 -9.08 -5.45
CA ASN A 260 -15.88 -8.47 -6.68
C ASN A 260 -15.22 -7.13 -6.35
N ILE A 261 -13.89 -7.13 -6.46
CA ILE A 261 -13.00 -6.03 -6.09
C ILE A 261 -12.23 -5.53 -7.31
N LEU A 262 -12.58 -6.03 -8.50
CA LEU A 262 -12.00 -5.58 -9.74
C LEU A 262 -12.65 -4.27 -10.19
N PRO A 263 -11.89 -3.36 -10.84
CA PRO A 263 -12.47 -2.16 -11.43
C PRO A 263 -13.57 -2.49 -12.45
N SER A 264 -14.58 -1.63 -12.54
CA SER A 264 -15.66 -1.77 -13.53
C SER A 264 -15.21 -1.54 -14.97
N SER A 265 -14.11 -0.81 -15.15
CA SER A 265 -13.45 -0.61 -16.45
C SER A 265 -12.42 -1.69 -16.73
N SER A 266 -12.29 -2.09 -17.99
CA SER A 266 -11.21 -2.99 -18.44
C SER A 266 -9.87 -2.27 -18.33
N VAL A 267 -9.08 -2.66 -17.33
CA VAL A 267 -7.74 -2.16 -17.03
C VAL A 267 -6.85 -3.33 -16.63
N PRO A 268 -5.52 -3.24 -16.81
CA PRO A 268 -4.63 -4.31 -16.36
C PRO A 268 -4.60 -4.35 -14.83
N VAL A 269 -4.73 -5.55 -14.27
CA VAL A 269 -4.76 -5.79 -12.82
C VAL A 269 -3.62 -6.74 -12.45
N TYR A 270 -2.98 -6.49 -11.31
CA TYR A 270 -2.01 -7.39 -10.70
C TYR A 270 -2.60 -7.92 -9.39
N ILE A 271 -2.68 -9.25 -9.26
CA ILE A 271 -3.29 -9.92 -8.11
C ILE A 271 -2.27 -10.86 -7.49
N ASN A 272 -2.00 -10.71 -6.19
CA ASN A 272 -1.28 -11.68 -5.38
C ASN A 272 -2.27 -12.40 -4.47
N MET A 273 -2.23 -13.73 -4.44
CA MET A 273 -2.98 -14.53 -3.48
C MET A 273 -2.02 -15.40 -2.66
N TYR A 274 -2.24 -15.42 -1.36
CA TYR A 274 -1.39 -16.11 -0.39
C TYR A 274 -2.14 -17.29 0.23
N PHE A 275 -1.49 -18.45 0.23
CA PHE A 275 -2.05 -19.71 0.70
C PHE A 275 -1.07 -20.41 1.64
N SER A 276 -1.60 -21.09 2.64
CA SER A 276 -0.91 -21.98 3.55
C SER A 276 -1.89 -23.04 4.02
N GLU A 277 -1.39 -24.27 4.21
CA GLU A 277 -2.20 -25.30 4.83
C GLU A 277 -2.19 -25.09 6.34
N VAL A 278 -3.31 -24.58 6.86
CA VAL A 278 -3.51 -24.27 8.29
C VAL A 278 -4.11 -25.44 9.07
N SER A 279 -4.59 -26.48 8.38
CA SER A 279 -5.13 -27.69 9.00
C SER A 279 -4.06 -28.75 9.16
N GLU A 280 -4.11 -29.54 10.24
CA GLU A 280 -3.28 -30.74 10.34
C GLU A 280 -3.81 -31.81 9.37
N LEU A 281 -3.03 -32.10 8.32
CA LEU A 281 -3.32 -33.15 7.35
C LEU A 281 -2.31 -34.29 7.48
N ASP A 282 -2.74 -35.53 7.26
CA ASP A 282 -1.79 -36.62 7.03
C ASP A 282 -1.29 -36.52 5.59
N TYR A 283 -0.15 -35.85 5.38
CA TYR A 283 0.44 -35.62 4.06
C TYR A 283 0.73 -36.90 3.24
N THR A 284 0.61 -38.10 3.83
CA THR A 284 0.75 -39.36 3.12
C THR A 284 -0.53 -39.83 2.44
N VAL A 285 -1.70 -39.33 2.86
CA VAL A 285 -3.03 -39.76 2.36
C VAL A 285 -3.94 -38.60 1.99
N ASP A 286 -3.76 -37.45 2.63
CA ASP A 286 -4.59 -36.26 2.46
C ASP A 286 -3.91 -35.26 1.52
N SER A 287 -4.68 -34.70 0.59
CA SER A 287 -4.25 -33.57 -0.22
C SER A 287 -5.43 -32.67 -0.51
N ARG A 288 -5.19 -31.35 -0.54
CA ARG A 288 -6.16 -30.36 -1.00
C ARG A 288 -5.78 -29.91 -2.40
N ASN A 289 -6.72 -30.02 -3.32
CA ASN A 289 -6.58 -29.54 -4.68
C ASN A 289 -7.70 -28.53 -4.92
N PHE A 290 -7.46 -27.51 -5.71
CA PHE A 290 -8.50 -26.55 -6.09
C PHE A 290 -8.14 -25.90 -7.42
N ASN A 291 -9.17 -25.36 -8.07
CA ASN A 291 -9.01 -24.56 -9.27
C ASN A 291 -9.40 -23.13 -8.94
N LEU A 292 -8.54 -22.18 -9.29
CA LEU A 292 -8.83 -20.77 -9.19
C LEU A 292 -9.36 -20.29 -10.54
N TYR A 293 -10.55 -19.68 -10.56
CA TYR A 293 -11.00 -18.91 -11.71
C TYR A 293 -11.26 -17.47 -11.28
N ILE A 294 -11.04 -16.57 -12.23
CA ILE A 294 -11.60 -15.22 -12.16
C ILE A 294 -13.07 -15.41 -12.53
N ASP A 295 -13.97 -15.01 -11.64
CA ASP A 295 -15.44 -15.13 -11.70
C ASP A 295 -16.11 -16.40 -11.14
N ASP A 296 -15.40 -17.50 -10.84
CA ASP A 296 -15.93 -18.70 -10.12
C ASP A 296 -14.79 -19.53 -9.47
N SER A 297 -15.03 -20.42 -8.50
CA SER A 297 -13.99 -21.29 -7.91
C SER A 297 -14.58 -22.63 -7.47
N THR A 298 -14.17 -23.76 -8.07
CA THR A 298 -14.92 -25.03 -7.97
C THR A 298 -14.56 -25.97 -6.81
N GLN A 299 -13.66 -25.56 -5.91
CA GLN A 299 -13.33 -26.30 -4.67
C GLN A 299 -12.98 -25.28 -3.57
N PRO A 300 -13.20 -25.56 -2.27
CA PRO A 300 -12.87 -24.64 -1.20
C PRO A 300 -11.35 -24.46 -1.09
N PRO A 301 -10.81 -23.31 -1.51
CA PRO A 301 -9.44 -22.98 -1.25
C PRO A 301 -9.31 -22.56 0.22
N LEU A 302 -8.15 -22.84 0.81
CA LEU A 302 -7.72 -22.17 2.04
C LEU A 302 -6.96 -20.93 1.62
N ILE A 303 -7.61 -19.77 1.63
CA ILE A 303 -6.95 -18.49 1.30
C ILE A 303 -6.66 -17.72 2.59
N ASN A 304 -5.41 -17.28 2.74
CA ASN A 304 -4.95 -16.50 3.90
C ASN A 304 -5.07 -15.01 3.64
N ALA A 305 -4.63 -14.55 2.47
CA ALA A 305 -4.59 -13.14 2.15
C ALA A 305 -4.57 -12.88 0.65
N MET A 306 -4.86 -11.64 0.27
CA MET A 306 -4.84 -11.21 -1.12
C MET A 306 -4.45 -9.74 -1.23
N GLU A 307 -3.74 -9.40 -2.29
CA GLU A 307 -3.53 -8.02 -2.74
C GLU A 307 -4.01 -7.88 -4.18
N VAL A 308 -4.74 -6.81 -4.47
CA VAL A 308 -5.20 -6.46 -5.81
C VAL A 308 -4.77 -5.04 -6.12
N PHE A 309 -4.11 -4.89 -7.27
CA PHE A 309 -3.60 -3.62 -7.75
C PHE A 309 -4.12 -3.34 -9.16
N VAL A 310 -4.43 -2.07 -9.44
CA VAL A 310 -4.55 -1.57 -10.80
C VAL A 310 -3.19 -1.11 -11.27
N VAL A 311 -2.80 -1.56 -12.46
CA VAL A 311 -1.56 -1.14 -13.12
C VAL A 311 -1.79 0.19 -13.82
N SER A 312 -0.92 1.17 -13.56
CA SER A 312 -0.99 2.45 -14.24
C SER A 312 -0.68 2.33 -15.73
N ASP A 313 -0.95 3.41 -16.49
CA ASP A 313 -0.27 3.62 -17.77
C ASP A 313 1.25 3.78 -17.57
N PRO A 314 2.07 3.65 -18.62
CA PRO A 314 3.51 3.91 -18.51
C PRO A 314 3.79 5.28 -17.88
N LEU A 315 4.59 5.28 -16.81
CA LEU A 315 5.00 6.48 -16.10
C LEU A 315 5.77 7.36 -17.06
N THR A 316 5.35 8.61 -17.12
CA THR A 316 6.12 9.65 -17.78
C THR A 316 7.25 10.05 -16.83
N ALA A 317 8.48 10.09 -17.35
CA ALA A 317 9.55 10.80 -16.65
C ALA A 317 9.01 12.22 -16.44
N GLY A 318 8.88 12.65 -15.18
CA GLY A 318 8.20 13.88 -14.81
C GLY A 318 8.55 15.00 -15.78
N THR A 319 7.56 15.45 -16.55
CA THR A 319 7.79 16.45 -17.58
C THR A 319 8.19 17.76 -16.90
N TYR A 320 9.43 18.21 -17.11
CA TYR A 320 9.67 19.65 -17.15
C TYR A 320 8.79 20.23 -18.25
N ALA A 321 8.30 21.46 -18.04
CA ALA A 321 7.13 22.07 -18.68
C ALA A 321 7.09 22.16 -20.23
N ASN A 322 7.99 21.51 -20.99
CA ASN A 322 8.21 21.79 -22.40
C ASN A 322 8.48 20.61 -23.34
N ASP A 323 8.11 19.35 -23.06
CA ASP A 323 8.29 18.31 -24.10
C ASP A 323 7.08 17.42 -24.40
N VAL A 324 6.88 17.27 -25.72
CA VAL A 324 5.83 16.56 -26.44
C VAL A 324 6.50 15.40 -27.21
N ILE A 325 5.72 14.34 -27.44
CA ILE A 325 5.83 13.29 -28.47
C ILE A 325 6.27 11.90 -27.98
N SER A 326 5.50 10.94 -28.51
CA SER A 326 5.34 9.51 -28.26
C SER A 326 6.50 8.60 -28.68
N ILE A 327 6.48 7.33 -28.24
CA ILE A 327 6.36 6.13 -29.10
C ILE A 327 6.30 4.82 -28.28
N THR A 328 5.72 3.82 -28.95
CA THR A 328 5.13 2.51 -28.61
C THR A 328 6.03 1.29 -28.31
N THR A 329 5.37 0.30 -27.67
CA THR A 329 5.43 -1.19 -27.75
C THR A 329 6.58 -2.00 -27.13
N ALA A 330 6.22 -3.02 -26.32
CA ALA A 330 6.99 -4.26 -26.13
C ALA A 330 6.09 -5.48 -25.81
N SER A 331 6.53 -6.64 -26.31
CA SER A 331 5.92 -7.99 -26.38
C SER A 331 6.06 -8.81 -25.07
N PRO A 332 5.24 -9.87 -24.85
CA PRO A 332 5.26 -10.68 -23.63
C PRO A 332 6.16 -11.93 -23.68
N GLY A 333 6.56 -12.38 -22.47
CA GLY A 333 6.99 -13.76 -22.13
C GLY A 333 8.09 -13.82 -21.06
N PRO A 334 8.31 -14.95 -20.35
CA PRO A 334 7.42 -16.01 -19.87
C PRO A 334 7.46 -16.20 -18.32
N PHE A 335 6.54 -17.04 -17.81
CA PHE A 335 6.10 -17.21 -16.40
C PHE A 335 6.96 -18.12 -15.49
N LEU A 336 6.80 -17.94 -14.16
CA LEU A 336 7.08 -18.89 -13.07
C LEU A 336 6.04 -18.71 -11.94
N ILE A 337 5.64 -19.81 -11.28
CA ILE A 337 4.42 -19.97 -10.46
C ILE A 337 4.63 -19.47 -9.01
N SER A 338 4.27 -18.22 -8.77
CA SER A 338 3.28 -17.84 -7.73
C SER A 338 1.91 -17.94 -8.41
N LEU A 339 0.77 -18.12 -7.73
CA LEU A 339 -0.53 -17.96 -8.42
C LEU A 339 -0.77 -16.47 -8.70
N ALA A 340 -0.10 -15.93 -9.73
CA ALA A 340 -0.21 -14.59 -10.34
C ALA A 340 0.62 -14.57 -11.64
N PRO A 341 0.33 -13.77 -12.70
CA PRO A 341 -0.80 -12.86 -12.95
C PRO A 341 -1.63 -13.23 -14.21
N PHE A 342 -2.88 -12.76 -14.29
CA PHE A 342 -3.52 -12.51 -15.58
C PHE A 342 -3.32 -11.03 -15.91
N LEU A 343 -2.54 -10.72 -16.95
CA LEU A 343 -2.75 -9.46 -17.68
C LEU A 343 -4.01 -9.67 -18.53
N ILE A 344 -5.03 -8.84 -18.29
CA ILE A 344 -6.04 -8.55 -19.33
C ILE A 344 -5.55 -7.32 -20.07
#